data_AF-A0A2V8GIU3-F1
#
_entry.id   AF-A0A2V8GIU3-F1
#
_cell.length_a   1.000
_cell.length_b   1.000
_cell.length_c   1.000
_cell.angle_alpha   90.00
_cell.angle_beta   90.00
_cell.angle_gamma   90.00
#
_symmetry.space_group_name_H-M   'P 1'
#
loop_
_entity.id
_entity.type
_entity.pdbx_description
1 polymer ?
#
loop_
_entity_poly.entity_id
_entity_poly.type
_entity_poly.pdbx_seq_one_letter_code
_entity_poly.pdbx_strand_id
1 'polypeptide(L)'
;MRPHHDPEIHRVDLSAAALAVLSWGGDPRAFEWFEPPSVDAVDAALALLARLGAVADGAMTPLGRELQKLPVHPRLARMLIDAGGSADVARACALLSERHLAPRHPPATSSDLLSAIEDERTLPRHVRDVADQLARLASRAPAAARAHPSHAGERALRHALFTGYADRVARRRAAGSPRFLLASGHGAILGPESGVHDAEFVVAIDVQAGRRGEGSEARIRVASAVDEAWLKPTGRAIDHVFDAATGGVRATERTYYDALALAERPARVDPAEASRLLAQEYVRRGPQPEDAQLLRRLRFAGLPHAFEALAIAASAERSSIADVDLARALPDATLRQLDRLAPETLRLPRGRTVRLEYRDDGAVVASIKLQEVFGLAESPRLGPRQEPVTFSLLAPNGRPVQTTKDLRSFWERTYAEVRKELRGRYPKHEWPEEPRRKRESRS
;
A
#
# COMPACT_ATOMS: atom_id res chain seq x y z
N MET A 1 -34.03 -29.82 -23.85
CA MET A 1 -34.67 -28.58 -23.35
C MET A 1 -34.53 -28.57 -21.84
N ARG A 2 -34.09 -27.46 -21.22
CA ARG A 2 -34.20 -27.35 -19.75
C ARG A 2 -35.70 -27.32 -19.41
N PRO A 3 -36.18 -28.13 -18.45
CA PRO A 3 -37.62 -28.35 -18.25
C PRO A 3 -38.38 -27.12 -17.71
N HIS A 4 -37.69 -26.12 -17.17
CA HIS A 4 -38.28 -24.85 -16.74
C HIS A 4 -37.38 -23.66 -17.12
N HIS A 5 -38.00 -22.51 -17.40
CA HIS A 5 -37.29 -21.24 -17.52
C HIS A 5 -36.80 -20.81 -16.14
N ASP A 6 -35.58 -20.29 -16.07
CA ASP A 6 -35.00 -19.76 -14.84
C ASP A 6 -35.86 -18.59 -14.32
N PRO A 7 -36.36 -18.64 -13.08
CA PRO A 7 -37.21 -17.61 -12.49
C PRO A 7 -36.65 -16.20 -12.67
N GLU A 8 -37.53 -15.23 -12.87
CA GLU A 8 -37.11 -13.84 -13.05
C GLU A 8 -36.36 -13.31 -11.82
N ILE A 9 -36.77 -13.72 -10.62
CA ILE A 9 -36.18 -13.31 -9.33
C ILE A 9 -34.68 -13.62 -9.21
N HIS A 10 -34.17 -14.61 -9.94
CA HIS A 10 -32.74 -14.94 -9.97
C HIS A 10 -31.93 -14.12 -10.97
N ARG A 11 -32.59 -13.34 -11.84
CA ARG A 11 -31.97 -12.68 -12.99
C ARG A 11 -32.17 -11.16 -13.03
N VAL A 12 -33.00 -10.61 -12.14
CA VAL A 12 -33.33 -9.18 -12.10
C VAL A 12 -32.81 -8.50 -10.86
N ASP A 13 -32.72 -7.17 -10.93
CA ASP A 13 -32.46 -6.33 -9.77
C ASP A 13 -33.62 -6.40 -8.77
N LEU A 14 -33.31 -6.58 -7.48
CA LEU A 14 -34.29 -6.76 -6.42
C LEU A 14 -34.53 -5.49 -5.59
N SER A 15 -33.97 -4.34 -5.95
CA SER A 15 -34.05 -3.13 -5.13
C SER A 15 -35.48 -2.62 -4.96
N ALA A 16 -36.31 -2.68 -6.00
CA ALA A 16 -37.73 -2.33 -5.92
C ALA A 16 -38.51 -3.29 -5.01
N ALA A 17 -38.28 -4.60 -5.13
CA ALA A 17 -38.95 -5.60 -4.32
C ALA A 17 -38.52 -5.51 -2.84
N ALA A 18 -37.22 -5.34 -2.60
CA ALA A 18 -36.66 -5.14 -1.26
C ALA A 18 -37.23 -3.87 -0.59
N LEU A 19 -37.34 -2.76 -1.33
CA LEU A 19 -37.94 -1.53 -0.81
C LEU A 19 -39.42 -1.72 -0.47
N ALA A 20 -40.17 -2.48 -1.29
CA ALA A 20 -41.56 -2.82 -1.01
C ALA A 20 -41.71 -3.66 0.27
N VAL A 21 -40.89 -4.70 0.45
CA VAL A 21 -40.89 -5.53 1.67
C VAL A 21 -40.60 -4.68 2.91
N LEU A 22 -39.59 -3.80 2.84
CA LEU A 22 -39.29 -2.86 3.92
C LEU A 22 -40.45 -1.90 4.19
N SER A 23 -41.23 -1.52 3.16
CA SER A 23 -42.38 -0.62 3.32
C SER A 23 -43.52 -1.26 4.11
N TRP A 24 -43.62 -2.59 4.07
CA TRP A 24 -44.56 -3.39 4.85
C TRP A 24 -44.05 -3.71 6.27
N GLY A 25 -42.81 -3.30 6.59
CA GLY A 25 -42.16 -3.61 7.87
C GLY A 25 -41.49 -4.99 7.92
N GLY A 26 -41.32 -5.66 6.77
CA GLY A 26 -40.60 -6.93 6.67
C GLY A 26 -39.10 -6.75 6.43
N ASP A 27 -38.34 -7.83 6.64
CA ASP A 27 -36.92 -7.92 6.28
C ASP A 27 -36.77 -8.71 4.96
N PRO A 28 -36.24 -8.10 3.87
CA PRO A 28 -36.00 -8.81 2.62
C PRO A 28 -35.16 -10.09 2.73
N ARG A 29 -34.29 -10.19 3.75
CA ARG A 29 -33.47 -11.39 4.01
C ARG A 29 -34.25 -12.53 4.65
N ALA A 30 -35.26 -12.20 5.44
CA ALA A 30 -36.11 -13.17 6.14
C ALA A 30 -37.47 -13.38 5.44
N PHE A 31 -37.73 -12.67 4.34
CA PHE A 31 -38.97 -12.76 3.61
C PHE A 31 -39.15 -14.15 2.97
N GLU A 32 -40.33 -14.74 3.13
CA GLU A 32 -40.67 -16.05 2.59
C GLU A 32 -40.99 -15.95 1.09
N TRP A 33 -39.95 -15.79 0.27
CA TRP A 33 -40.05 -15.83 -1.19
C TRP A 33 -40.50 -17.21 -1.67
N PHE A 34 -41.37 -17.26 -2.68
CA PHE A 34 -41.76 -18.53 -3.31
C PHE A 34 -40.56 -19.28 -3.89
N GLU A 35 -39.71 -18.57 -4.64
CA GLU A 35 -38.37 -19.02 -5.02
C GLU A 35 -37.35 -18.02 -4.46
N PRO A 36 -36.49 -18.40 -3.50
CA PRO A 36 -35.64 -17.45 -2.80
C PRO A 36 -34.52 -16.92 -3.69
N PRO A 37 -34.34 -15.59 -3.80
CA PRO A 37 -33.17 -15.04 -4.46
C PRO A 37 -31.87 -15.44 -3.75
N SER A 38 -30.73 -15.29 -4.43
CA SER A 38 -29.45 -15.47 -3.74
C SER A 38 -29.25 -14.40 -2.66
N VAL A 39 -28.54 -14.77 -1.60
CA VAL A 39 -28.17 -13.83 -0.52
C VAL A 39 -27.46 -12.61 -1.09
N ASP A 40 -26.52 -12.82 -2.01
CA ASP A 40 -25.78 -11.75 -2.69
C ASP A 40 -26.69 -10.77 -3.44
N ALA A 41 -27.78 -11.25 -4.06
CA ALA A 41 -28.71 -10.39 -4.79
C ALA A 41 -29.54 -9.51 -3.84
N VAL A 42 -29.96 -10.06 -2.71
CA VAL A 42 -30.65 -9.30 -1.65
C VAL A 42 -29.71 -8.28 -1.01
N ASP A 43 -28.48 -8.68 -0.71
CA ASP A 43 -27.48 -7.78 -0.14
C ASP A 43 -27.09 -6.65 -1.10
N ALA A 44 -26.94 -6.94 -2.40
CA ALA A 44 -26.71 -5.93 -3.42
C ALA A 44 -27.88 -4.93 -3.53
N ALA A 45 -29.12 -5.42 -3.46
CA ALA A 45 -30.32 -4.57 -3.46
C ALA A 45 -30.35 -3.66 -2.22
N LEU A 46 -30.08 -4.20 -1.03
CA LEU A 46 -30.04 -3.42 0.21
C LEU A 46 -28.88 -2.40 0.22
N ALA A 47 -27.71 -2.77 -0.30
CA ALA A 47 -26.57 -1.86 -0.45
C ALA A 47 -26.90 -0.71 -1.40
N LEU A 48 -27.57 -0.99 -2.53
CA LEU A 48 -28.05 0.04 -3.43
C LEU A 48 -29.06 0.97 -2.74
N LEU A 49 -30.06 0.41 -2.05
CA LEU A 49 -31.07 1.22 -1.35
C LEU A 49 -30.43 2.11 -0.27
N ALA A 50 -29.44 1.60 0.47
CA ALA A 50 -28.66 2.39 1.40
C ALA A 50 -27.92 3.53 0.70
N ARG A 51 -27.31 3.24 -0.46
CA ARG A 51 -26.59 4.24 -1.26
C ARG A 51 -27.48 5.34 -1.82
N LEU A 52 -28.71 4.99 -2.22
CA LEU A 52 -29.72 5.97 -2.65
C LEU A 52 -30.26 6.80 -1.46
N GLY A 53 -29.91 6.44 -0.23
CA GLY A 53 -30.44 7.01 1.01
C GLY A 53 -31.85 6.54 1.34
N ALA A 54 -32.35 5.50 0.67
CA ALA A 54 -33.68 4.94 0.90
C ALA A 54 -33.75 4.14 2.21
N VAL A 55 -32.62 3.56 2.61
CA VAL A 55 -32.47 2.70 3.80
C VAL A 55 -31.28 3.17 4.63
N ALA A 56 -31.42 3.15 5.96
CA ALA A 56 -30.34 3.37 6.90
C ALA A 56 -30.53 2.42 8.09
N ASP A 57 -29.47 1.76 8.53
CA ASP A 57 -29.48 0.81 9.65
C ASP A 57 -30.57 -0.28 9.51
N GLY A 58 -30.79 -0.76 8.29
CA GLY A 58 -31.79 -1.79 7.97
C GLY A 58 -33.25 -1.29 7.92
N ALA A 59 -33.49 0.00 8.19
CA ALA A 59 -34.83 0.59 8.21
C ALA A 59 -35.03 1.60 7.08
N MET A 60 -36.29 1.78 6.66
CA MET A 60 -36.65 2.74 5.63
C MET A 60 -36.57 4.19 6.13
N THR A 61 -35.89 5.04 5.37
CA THR A 61 -35.77 6.48 5.67
C THR A 61 -37.00 7.27 5.20
N PRO A 62 -37.19 8.53 5.62
CA PRO A 62 -38.22 9.40 5.05
C PRO A 62 -38.10 9.53 3.53
N LEU A 63 -36.87 9.58 3.00
CA LEU A 63 -36.62 9.59 1.56
C LEU A 63 -37.06 8.26 0.92
N GLY A 64 -36.75 7.11 1.54
CA GLY A 64 -37.17 5.79 1.05
C GLY A 64 -38.68 5.69 0.88
N ARG A 65 -39.45 6.27 1.80
CA ARG A 65 -40.92 6.34 1.69
C ARG A 65 -41.39 7.17 0.49
N GLU A 66 -40.68 8.25 0.15
CA GLU A 66 -41.00 9.04 -1.04
C GLU A 66 -40.62 8.31 -2.33
N LEU A 67 -39.47 7.62 -2.35
CA LEU A 67 -39.05 6.81 -3.49
C LEU A 67 -40.07 5.71 -3.80
N GLN A 68 -40.58 5.03 -2.77
CA GLN A 68 -41.56 3.93 -2.90
C GLN A 68 -42.89 4.38 -3.53
N LYS A 69 -43.24 5.68 -3.48
CA LYS A 69 -44.48 6.21 -4.06
C LYS A 69 -44.40 6.40 -5.58
N LEU A 70 -43.21 6.41 -6.17
CA LEU A 70 -43.02 6.65 -7.59
C LEU A 70 -43.04 5.31 -8.36
N PRO A 71 -43.76 5.21 -9.49
CA PRO A 71 -43.94 3.96 -10.23
C PRO A 71 -42.74 3.66 -11.15
N VAL A 72 -41.52 3.79 -10.63
CA VAL A 72 -40.27 3.57 -11.36
C VAL A 72 -39.24 2.89 -10.45
N HIS A 73 -38.16 2.40 -11.04
CA HIS A 73 -37.04 1.85 -10.30
C HIS A 73 -36.50 2.84 -9.25
N PRO A 74 -36.07 2.40 -8.03
CA PRO A 74 -35.60 3.30 -6.96
C PRO A 74 -34.53 4.32 -7.39
N ARG A 75 -33.64 3.94 -8.31
CA ARG A 75 -32.64 4.84 -8.93
C ARG A 75 -33.27 6.03 -9.65
N LEU A 76 -34.28 5.77 -10.48
CA LEU A 76 -34.99 6.79 -11.25
C LEU A 76 -35.88 7.64 -10.32
N ALA A 77 -36.51 7.00 -9.33
CA ALA A 77 -37.23 7.71 -8.28
C ALA A 77 -36.29 8.70 -7.55
N ARG A 78 -35.03 8.30 -7.29
CA ARG A 78 -34.04 9.16 -6.65
C ARG A 78 -33.66 10.34 -7.54
N MET A 79 -33.47 10.12 -8.83
CA MET A 79 -33.23 11.18 -9.81
C MET A 79 -34.37 12.21 -9.82
N LEU A 80 -35.62 11.73 -9.88
CA LEU A 80 -36.82 12.58 -9.92
C LEU A 80 -36.96 13.45 -8.67
N ILE A 81 -36.74 12.87 -7.48
CA ILE A 81 -36.81 13.61 -6.21
C ILE A 81 -35.68 14.63 -6.11
N ASP A 82 -34.46 14.23 -6.47
CA ASP A 82 -33.26 15.08 -6.41
C ASP A 82 -33.40 16.34 -7.29
N ALA A 83 -33.97 16.17 -8.48
CA ALA A 83 -34.20 17.24 -9.44
C ALA A 83 -35.52 18.00 -9.25
N GLY A 84 -36.25 17.76 -8.16
CA GLY A 84 -37.50 18.45 -7.86
C GLY A 84 -38.62 18.23 -8.89
N GLY A 85 -38.62 17.10 -9.60
CA GLY A 85 -39.57 16.84 -10.68
C GLY A 85 -39.31 17.60 -11.99
N SER A 86 -38.06 18.03 -12.23
CA SER A 86 -37.64 18.63 -13.51
C SER A 86 -38.12 17.83 -14.73
N ALA A 87 -38.65 18.52 -15.74
CA ALA A 87 -39.15 17.91 -16.97
C ALA A 87 -38.06 17.12 -17.71
N ASP A 88 -36.84 17.66 -17.79
CA ASP A 88 -35.72 16.98 -18.46
C ASP A 88 -35.33 15.69 -17.73
N VAL A 89 -35.30 15.73 -16.40
CA VAL A 89 -35.02 14.53 -15.60
C VAL A 89 -36.16 13.51 -15.73
N ALA A 90 -37.41 13.96 -15.81
CA ALA A 90 -38.54 13.08 -16.05
C ALA A 90 -38.49 12.44 -17.44
N ARG A 91 -38.11 13.18 -18.48
CA ARG A 91 -37.85 12.63 -19.83
C ARG A 91 -36.71 11.63 -19.81
N ALA A 92 -35.60 11.93 -19.12
CA ALA A 92 -34.50 10.98 -18.96
C ALA A 92 -34.93 9.70 -18.23
N CYS A 93 -35.72 9.82 -17.16
CA CYS A 93 -36.24 8.66 -16.44
C CYS A 93 -37.22 7.82 -17.27
N ALA A 94 -38.12 8.47 -18.01
CA ALA A 94 -39.03 7.80 -18.94
C ALA A 94 -38.24 7.07 -20.03
N LEU A 95 -37.24 7.73 -20.60
CA LEU A 95 -36.36 7.16 -21.62
C LEU A 95 -35.55 5.96 -21.09
N LEU A 96 -34.99 6.06 -19.88
CA LEU A 96 -34.24 4.98 -19.24
C LEU A 96 -35.11 3.79 -18.82
N SER A 97 -36.41 4.01 -18.66
CA SER A 97 -37.36 2.92 -18.41
C SER A 97 -37.61 2.09 -19.67
N GLU A 98 -37.39 2.66 -20.85
CA GLU A 98 -37.42 1.96 -22.13
C GLU A 98 -36.08 1.24 -22.38
N ARG A 99 -36.08 -0.10 -22.37
CA ARG A 99 -34.86 -0.94 -22.41
C ARG A 99 -34.01 -0.85 -23.70
N HIS A 100 -34.36 0.00 -24.68
CA HIS A 100 -33.85 -0.12 -26.06
C HIS A 100 -33.36 1.16 -26.74
N LEU A 101 -33.05 2.24 -26.01
CA LEU A 101 -32.55 3.46 -26.65
C LEU A 101 -31.04 3.64 -26.51
N ALA A 102 -30.34 3.56 -27.66
CA ALA A 102 -29.00 4.09 -27.82
C ALA A 102 -29.13 5.58 -28.20
N PRO A 103 -28.62 6.53 -27.41
CA PRO A 103 -28.57 7.94 -27.78
C PRO A 103 -27.93 8.12 -29.16
N ARG A 104 -28.44 9.06 -29.96
CA ARG A 104 -27.76 9.49 -31.20
C ARG A 104 -26.46 10.18 -30.82
N HIS A 105 -25.37 9.83 -31.50
CA HIS A 105 -24.01 10.29 -31.22
C HIS A 105 -23.83 11.79 -31.51
N PRO A 106 -23.69 12.66 -30.50
CA PRO A 106 -23.14 14.01 -30.68
C PRO A 106 -21.61 13.93 -30.68
N PRO A 107 -20.88 14.80 -31.41
CA PRO A 107 -19.41 14.71 -31.48
C PRO A 107 -18.71 14.91 -30.13
N ALA A 108 -19.27 15.76 -29.26
CA ALA A 108 -18.84 15.94 -27.88
C ALA A 108 -20.04 16.39 -27.02
N THR A 109 -20.22 15.80 -25.86
CA THR A 109 -21.29 16.16 -24.91
C THR A 109 -20.84 15.93 -23.46
N SER A 110 -21.44 16.64 -22.53
CA SER A 110 -21.28 16.39 -21.09
C SER A 110 -22.16 15.23 -20.60
N SER A 111 -23.19 14.85 -21.35
CA SER A 111 -24.08 13.73 -21.04
C SER A 111 -24.76 13.20 -22.29
N ASP A 112 -24.62 11.90 -22.54
CA ASP A 112 -25.26 11.25 -23.69
C ASP A 112 -26.79 11.29 -23.57
N LEU A 113 -27.33 11.26 -22.34
CA LEU A 113 -28.76 11.38 -22.11
C LEU A 113 -29.29 12.78 -22.35
N LEU A 114 -28.50 13.82 -22.07
CA LEU A 114 -28.91 15.19 -22.36
C LEU A 114 -29.22 15.34 -23.84
N SER A 115 -28.31 14.89 -24.69
CA SER A 115 -28.48 14.95 -26.14
C SER A 115 -29.65 14.10 -26.65
N ALA A 116 -30.03 13.03 -25.94
CA ALA A 116 -31.17 12.19 -26.30
C ALA A 116 -32.53 12.84 -25.97
N ILE A 117 -32.58 13.76 -24.99
CA ILE A 117 -33.83 14.39 -24.53
C ILE A 117 -33.95 15.87 -24.93
N GLU A 118 -32.90 16.46 -25.51
CA GLU A 118 -32.81 17.87 -25.85
C GLU A 118 -33.93 18.32 -26.80
N ASP A 119 -34.21 17.54 -27.84
CA ASP A 119 -35.39 17.76 -28.71
C ASP A 119 -36.51 16.79 -28.37
N GLU A 120 -37.43 17.25 -27.51
CA GLU A 120 -38.64 16.52 -27.10
C GLU A 120 -39.49 16.00 -28.27
N ARG A 121 -39.45 16.66 -29.44
CA ARG A 121 -40.21 16.24 -30.63
C ARG A 121 -39.71 14.91 -31.19
N THR A 122 -38.44 14.60 -30.95
CA THR A 122 -37.83 13.33 -31.38
C THR A 122 -38.19 12.16 -30.48
N LEU A 123 -38.69 12.43 -29.26
CA LEU A 123 -39.12 11.39 -28.33
C LEU A 123 -40.41 10.72 -28.82
N PRO A 124 -40.59 9.40 -28.62
CA PRO A 124 -41.87 8.77 -28.83
C PRO A 124 -42.97 9.37 -27.95
N ARG A 125 -44.22 9.38 -28.44
CA ARG A 125 -45.36 9.96 -27.70
C ARG A 125 -45.54 9.33 -26.31
N HIS A 126 -45.41 8.01 -26.20
CA HIS A 126 -45.54 7.30 -24.92
C HIS A 126 -44.47 7.74 -23.90
N VAL A 127 -43.23 8.00 -24.34
CA VAL A 127 -42.16 8.49 -23.47
C VAL A 127 -42.49 9.87 -22.92
N ARG A 128 -43.03 10.78 -23.75
CA ARG A 128 -43.48 12.10 -23.30
C ARG A 128 -44.62 12.01 -22.30
N ASP A 129 -45.64 11.19 -22.59
CA ASP A 129 -46.80 11.02 -21.73
C ASP A 129 -46.39 10.48 -20.34
N VAL A 130 -45.46 9.52 -20.31
CA VAL A 130 -44.87 8.98 -19.07
C VAL A 130 -44.04 10.05 -18.35
N ALA A 131 -43.19 10.79 -19.07
CA ALA A 131 -42.38 11.87 -18.49
C ALA A 131 -43.25 12.92 -17.79
N ASP A 132 -44.33 13.36 -18.44
CA ASP A 132 -45.29 14.30 -17.87
C ASP A 132 -45.96 13.77 -16.60
N GLN A 133 -46.31 12.48 -16.57
CA GLN A 133 -46.86 11.84 -15.38
C GLN A 133 -45.83 11.78 -14.25
N LEU A 134 -44.58 11.39 -14.55
CA LEU A 134 -43.50 11.31 -13.57
C LEU A 134 -43.16 12.68 -12.98
N ALA A 135 -43.07 13.73 -13.81
CA ALA A 135 -42.84 15.10 -13.35
C ALA A 135 -43.94 15.57 -12.39
N ARG A 136 -45.22 15.31 -12.72
CA ARG A 136 -46.38 15.64 -11.87
C ARG A 136 -46.39 14.87 -10.54
N LEU A 137 -45.97 13.61 -10.53
CA LEU A 137 -45.89 12.83 -9.30
C LEU A 137 -44.72 13.28 -8.43
N ALA A 138 -43.55 13.51 -9.02
CA ALA A 138 -42.34 13.90 -8.30
C ALA A 138 -42.43 15.31 -7.69
N SER A 139 -43.02 16.27 -8.41
CA SER A 139 -43.23 17.64 -7.92
C SER A 139 -44.13 17.73 -6.69
N ARG A 140 -44.95 16.70 -6.40
CA ARG A 140 -45.77 16.63 -5.19
C ARG A 140 -45.00 16.10 -3.97
N ALA A 141 -43.80 15.56 -4.15
CA ALA A 141 -43.02 15.01 -3.06
C ALA A 141 -42.48 16.14 -2.15
N PRO A 142 -42.60 16.06 -0.82
CA PRO A 142 -42.07 17.09 0.08
C PRO A 142 -40.56 17.30 -0.06
N ALA A 143 -39.82 16.24 -0.40
CA ALA A 143 -38.38 16.30 -0.65
C ALA A 143 -38.03 17.06 -1.94
N ALA A 144 -38.93 17.11 -2.93
CA ALA A 144 -38.75 17.89 -4.16
C ALA A 144 -38.73 19.41 -3.89
N ALA A 145 -39.45 19.88 -2.86
CA ALA A 145 -39.39 21.28 -2.43
C ALA A 145 -38.05 21.66 -1.77
N ARG A 146 -37.25 20.65 -1.37
CA ARG A 146 -35.88 20.82 -0.86
C ARG A 146 -34.82 20.57 -1.94
N ALA A 147 -35.24 20.31 -3.18
CA ALA A 147 -34.31 20.16 -4.30
C ALA A 147 -33.40 21.38 -4.37
N HIS A 148 -32.11 21.14 -4.58
CA HIS A 148 -31.12 22.20 -4.59
C HIS A 148 -31.42 23.18 -5.74
N PRO A 149 -31.80 24.45 -5.46
CA PRO A 149 -32.07 25.44 -6.51
C PRO A 149 -30.80 25.79 -7.31
N SER A 150 -29.63 25.34 -6.86
CA SER A 150 -28.31 25.64 -7.43
C SER A 150 -27.96 24.87 -8.70
N HIS A 151 -28.82 23.93 -9.15
CA HIS A 151 -28.59 23.15 -10.35
C HIS A 151 -29.79 23.35 -11.30
N ALA A 152 -29.80 24.46 -12.04
CA ALA A 152 -30.73 24.64 -13.15
C ALA A 152 -30.13 24.08 -14.45
N GLY A 153 -30.98 23.61 -15.37
CA GLY A 153 -30.58 23.12 -16.69
C GLY A 153 -29.76 21.84 -16.66
N GLU A 154 -28.80 21.71 -17.58
CA GLU A 154 -27.95 20.52 -17.76
C GLU A 154 -27.34 19.99 -16.47
N ARG A 155 -26.84 20.88 -15.60
CA ARG A 155 -26.17 20.47 -14.35
C ARG A 155 -27.12 19.72 -13.42
N ALA A 156 -28.42 20.05 -13.44
CA ALA A 156 -29.46 19.36 -12.70
C ALA A 156 -29.59 17.89 -13.13
N LEU A 157 -29.65 17.67 -14.44
CA LEU A 157 -29.74 16.34 -15.02
C LEU A 157 -28.51 15.50 -14.66
N ARG A 158 -27.30 16.07 -14.82
CA ARG A 158 -26.05 15.38 -14.48
C ARG A 158 -25.98 15.02 -12.99
N HIS A 159 -26.36 15.94 -12.10
CA HIS A 159 -26.41 15.67 -10.67
C HIS A 159 -27.47 14.60 -10.32
N ALA A 160 -28.66 14.67 -10.92
CA ALA A 160 -29.70 13.67 -10.73
C ALA A 160 -29.20 12.28 -11.14
N LEU A 161 -28.60 12.15 -12.33
CA LEU A 161 -27.99 10.91 -12.81
C LEU A 161 -26.92 10.38 -11.84
N PHE A 162 -26.07 11.27 -11.32
CA PHE A 162 -25.11 10.91 -10.28
C PHE A 162 -25.81 10.35 -9.03
N THR A 163 -26.88 10.98 -8.53
CA THR A 163 -27.57 10.47 -7.33
C THR A 163 -28.28 9.12 -7.55
N GLY A 164 -28.79 8.87 -8.75
CA GLY A 164 -29.43 7.59 -9.10
C GLY A 164 -28.43 6.45 -9.37
N TYR A 165 -27.20 6.78 -9.77
CA TYR A 165 -26.18 5.82 -10.19
C TYR A 165 -24.83 6.08 -9.51
N ALA A 166 -24.87 6.47 -8.24
CA ALA A 166 -23.70 6.80 -7.42
C ALA A 166 -22.70 5.63 -7.33
N ASP A 167 -23.16 4.38 -7.37
CA ASP A 167 -22.33 3.16 -7.41
C ASP A 167 -21.66 2.90 -8.77
N ARG A 168 -22.06 3.62 -9.82
CA ARG A 168 -21.52 3.47 -11.17
C ARG A 168 -20.64 4.64 -11.59
N VAL A 169 -20.14 5.41 -10.62
CA VAL A 169 -19.12 6.43 -10.90
C VAL A 169 -17.85 5.75 -11.39
N ALA A 170 -17.18 6.37 -12.35
CA ALA A 170 -15.93 5.92 -12.92
C ALA A 170 -14.96 7.09 -13.04
N ARG A 171 -13.66 6.85 -12.82
CA ARG A 171 -12.58 7.82 -13.01
C ARG A 171 -11.72 7.43 -14.21
N ARG A 172 -11.44 8.39 -15.08
CA ARG A 172 -10.56 8.21 -16.23
C ARG A 172 -9.13 7.91 -15.76
N ARG A 173 -8.47 6.93 -16.37
CA ARG A 173 -7.10 6.52 -15.96
C ARG A 173 -6.01 7.51 -16.39
N ALA A 174 -6.21 8.16 -17.52
CA ALA A 174 -5.31 9.18 -18.05
C ALA A 174 -6.07 10.15 -18.95
N ALA A 175 -5.62 11.41 -19.04
CA ALA A 175 -6.20 12.40 -19.93
C ALA A 175 -6.28 11.88 -21.38
N GLY A 176 -7.44 12.05 -22.03
CA GLY A 176 -7.71 11.56 -23.38
C GLY A 176 -7.82 10.03 -23.54
N SER A 177 -7.58 9.23 -22.50
CA SER A 177 -7.74 7.78 -22.57
C SER A 177 -9.22 7.38 -22.51
N PRO A 178 -9.70 6.42 -23.32
CA PRO A 178 -11.05 5.89 -23.18
C PRO A 178 -11.17 4.93 -21.97
N ARG A 179 -10.08 4.66 -21.23
CA ARG A 179 -10.10 3.72 -20.10
C ARG A 179 -10.45 4.39 -18.78
N PHE A 180 -11.32 3.73 -18.04
CA PHE A 180 -11.84 4.13 -16.76
C PHE A 180 -11.64 3.03 -15.70
N LEU A 181 -11.56 3.45 -14.44
CA LEU A 181 -11.74 2.61 -13.28
C LEU A 181 -13.14 2.88 -12.73
N LEU A 182 -13.96 1.84 -12.57
CA LEU A 182 -15.28 1.94 -11.92
C LEU A 182 -15.11 2.02 -10.41
N ALA A 183 -16.10 2.60 -9.71
CA ALA A 183 -16.18 2.62 -8.25
C ALA A 183 -16.14 1.22 -7.63
N SER A 184 -16.53 0.19 -8.39
CA SER A 184 -16.40 -1.22 -8.04
C SER A 184 -14.97 -1.79 -8.12
N GLY A 185 -13.98 -1.00 -8.54
CA GLY A 185 -12.60 -1.43 -8.76
C GLY A 185 -12.32 -2.08 -10.11
N HIS A 186 -13.34 -2.33 -10.93
CA HIS A 186 -13.18 -2.97 -12.24
C HIS A 186 -12.80 -1.97 -13.33
N GLY A 187 -12.01 -2.41 -14.31
CA GLY A 187 -11.69 -1.63 -15.50
C GLY A 187 -12.86 -1.55 -16.48
N ALA A 188 -13.03 -0.39 -17.11
CA ALA A 188 -14.02 -0.18 -18.16
C ALA A 188 -13.45 0.69 -19.31
N ILE A 189 -14.01 0.52 -20.50
CA ILE A 189 -13.69 1.32 -21.70
C ILE A 189 -14.94 2.11 -22.08
N LEU A 190 -14.78 3.40 -22.34
CA LEU A 190 -15.81 4.23 -22.96
C LEU A 190 -15.99 3.80 -24.42
N GLY A 191 -17.20 3.38 -24.75
CA GLY A 191 -17.56 2.97 -26.09
C GLY A 191 -17.60 4.16 -27.06
N PRO A 192 -17.39 3.92 -28.36
CA PRO A 192 -17.59 4.93 -29.41
C PRO A 192 -19.04 5.44 -29.51
N GLU A 193 -19.99 4.89 -28.77
CA GLU A 193 -21.36 5.38 -28.72
C GLU A 193 -21.52 6.63 -27.84
N SER A 194 -20.56 6.88 -26.94
CA SER A 194 -20.62 7.98 -25.97
C SER A 194 -19.78 9.17 -26.44
N GLY A 195 -20.35 10.37 -26.35
CA GLY A 195 -19.66 11.64 -26.64
C GLY A 195 -18.98 12.28 -25.42
N VAL A 196 -18.93 11.60 -24.27
CA VAL A 196 -18.38 12.14 -23.01
C VAL A 196 -16.86 11.96 -22.94
N HIS A 197 -16.14 12.64 -23.84
CA HIS A 197 -14.70 12.44 -24.04
C HIS A 197 -13.80 13.22 -23.07
N ASP A 198 -14.27 14.35 -22.53
CA ASP A 198 -13.41 15.28 -21.78
C ASP A 198 -13.55 15.14 -20.25
N ALA A 199 -14.60 14.47 -19.77
CA ALA A 199 -14.85 14.34 -18.34
C ALA A 199 -13.84 13.39 -17.67
N GLU A 200 -13.25 13.81 -16.55
CA GLU A 200 -12.42 12.94 -15.70
C GLU A 200 -13.28 11.92 -14.96
N PHE A 201 -14.40 12.37 -14.40
CA PHE A 201 -15.37 11.51 -13.72
C PHE A 201 -16.65 11.40 -14.52
N VAL A 202 -17.17 10.18 -14.64
CA VAL A 202 -18.45 9.90 -15.30
C VAL A 202 -19.30 8.96 -14.45
N VAL A 203 -20.61 9.04 -14.60
CA VAL A 203 -21.53 7.96 -14.23
C VAL A 203 -21.71 7.07 -15.45
N ALA A 204 -21.44 5.78 -15.28
CA ALA A 204 -21.66 4.77 -16.30
C ALA A 204 -23.11 4.26 -16.23
N ILE A 205 -23.98 4.81 -17.07
CA ILE A 205 -25.43 4.59 -17.03
C ILE A 205 -25.76 3.22 -17.62
N ASP A 206 -25.26 2.96 -18.83
CA ASP A 206 -25.36 1.67 -19.52
C ASP A 206 -23.97 1.03 -19.61
N VAL A 207 -23.80 -0.11 -18.93
CA VAL A 207 -22.55 -0.87 -18.87
C VAL A 207 -22.80 -2.28 -19.36
N GLN A 208 -22.08 -2.68 -20.39
CA GLN A 208 -22.03 -4.06 -20.84
C GLN A 208 -20.84 -4.75 -20.21
N ALA A 209 -21.10 -5.85 -19.49
CA ALA A 209 -20.03 -6.70 -18.97
C ALA A 209 -19.15 -7.21 -20.11
N GLY A 210 -17.83 -7.20 -19.89
CA GLY A 210 -16.90 -7.83 -20.80
C GLY A 210 -17.14 -9.34 -20.91
N ARG A 211 -16.73 -9.96 -22.02
CA ARG A 211 -16.78 -11.42 -22.19
C ARG A 211 -15.97 -12.11 -21.09
N ARG A 212 -16.38 -13.27 -20.57
CA ARG A 212 -15.59 -14.00 -19.55
C ARG A 212 -14.16 -14.29 -20.04
N GLY A 213 -13.14 -13.81 -19.31
CA GLY A 213 -11.70 -13.99 -19.56
C GLY A 213 -10.86 -13.00 -18.74
N GLU A 214 -9.60 -13.33 -18.45
CA GLU A 214 -8.66 -12.40 -17.82
C GLU A 214 -8.45 -11.16 -18.72
N GLY A 215 -8.57 -9.97 -18.13
CA GLY A 215 -8.41 -8.70 -18.86
C GLY A 215 -9.66 -8.20 -19.60
N SER A 216 -10.84 -8.77 -19.33
CA SER A 216 -12.08 -8.31 -19.94
C SER A 216 -12.58 -7.00 -19.30
N GLU A 217 -12.37 -5.88 -19.99
CA GLU A 217 -12.86 -4.57 -19.57
C GLU A 217 -14.36 -4.44 -19.89
N ALA A 218 -15.15 -3.90 -18.96
CA ALA A 218 -16.55 -3.57 -19.22
C ALA A 218 -16.65 -2.44 -20.26
N ARG A 219 -17.74 -2.37 -21.02
CA ARG A 219 -17.97 -1.28 -21.99
C ARG A 219 -19.03 -0.32 -21.48
N ILE A 220 -18.67 0.95 -21.32
CA ILE A 220 -19.59 2.04 -20.99
C ILE A 220 -20.18 2.55 -22.30
N ARG A 221 -21.48 2.33 -22.53
CA ARG A 221 -22.18 2.76 -23.75
C ARG A 221 -22.81 4.14 -23.60
N VAL A 222 -23.28 4.46 -22.40
CA VAL A 222 -23.95 5.72 -22.08
C VAL A 222 -23.34 6.26 -20.79
N ALA A 223 -22.87 7.49 -20.84
CA ALA A 223 -22.19 8.16 -19.76
C ALA A 223 -22.74 9.57 -19.51
N SER A 224 -22.49 10.09 -18.31
CA SER A 224 -22.73 11.48 -17.94
C SER A 224 -21.60 11.99 -17.07
N ALA A 225 -21.07 13.17 -17.38
CA ALA A 225 -20.00 13.81 -16.62
C ALA A 225 -20.43 14.11 -15.17
N VAL A 226 -19.53 13.86 -14.24
CA VAL A 226 -19.70 14.09 -12.81
C VAL A 226 -18.78 15.22 -12.37
N ASP A 227 -19.31 16.22 -11.68
CA ASP A 227 -18.47 17.23 -11.05
C ASP A 227 -17.79 16.61 -9.82
N GLU A 228 -16.47 16.77 -9.69
CA GLU A 228 -15.70 16.22 -8.56
C GLU A 228 -16.24 16.68 -7.19
N ALA A 229 -16.76 17.91 -7.12
CA ALA A 229 -17.37 18.47 -5.91
C ALA A 229 -18.59 17.67 -5.38
N TRP A 230 -19.19 16.79 -6.19
CA TRP A 230 -20.28 15.91 -5.77
C TRP A 230 -19.78 14.65 -5.06
N LEU A 231 -18.51 14.27 -5.26
CA LEU A 231 -17.91 13.05 -4.73
C LEU A 231 -17.51 13.25 -3.27
N LYS A 232 -18.30 12.67 -2.37
CA LYS A 232 -17.99 12.64 -0.93
C LYS A 232 -17.11 11.43 -0.62
N PRO A 233 -15.98 11.60 0.09
CA PRO A 233 -15.15 10.48 0.48
C PRO A 233 -15.94 9.40 1.23
N THR A 234 -15.86 8.16 0.77
CA THR A 234 -16.43 6.98 1.43
C THR A 234 -15.38 6.20 2.23
N GLY A 235 -14.09 6.48 2.01
CA GLY A 235 -12.98 5.87 2.73
C GLY A 235 -11.72 6.73 2.78
N ARG A 236 -10.79 6.34 3.66
CA ARG A 236 -9.48 6.95 3.85
C ARG A 236 -8.47 5.87 4.20
N ALA A 237 -7.29 5.93 3.58
CA ALA A 237 -6.15 5.07 3.91
C ALA A 237 -4.88 5.90 4.03
N ILE A 238 -3.93 5.43 4.84
CA ILE A 238 -2.59 5.99 4.94
C ILE A 238 -1.60 4.91 4.53
N ASP A 239 -0.96 5.11 3.39
CA ASP A 239 0.04 4.22 2.85
C ASP A 239 1.43 4.64 3.33
N HIS A 240 2.19 3.71 3.90
CA HIS A 240 3.56 3.91 4.33
C HIS A 240 4.50 3.22 3.35
N VAL A 241 5.48 3.96 2.83
CA VAL A 241 6.41 3.45 1.81
C VAL A 241 7.83 3.89 2.15
N PHE A 242 8.77 2.95 2.09
CA PHE A 242 10.20 3.25 2.18
C PHE A 242 10.66 3.99 0.93
N ASP A 243 11.32 5.12 1.14
CA ASP A 243 11.90 5.93 0.08
C ASP A 243 13.40 5.70 -0.05
N ALA A 244 13.80 5.02 -1.12
CA ALA A 244 15.20 4.74 -1.39
C ALA A 244 16.06 6.01 -1.59
N ALA A 245 15.47 7.12 -2.04
CA ALA A 245 16.21 8.35 -2.31
C ALA A 245 16.57 9.10 -1.02
N THR A 246 15.64 9.16 -0.06
CA THR A 246 15.88 9.83 1.24
C THR A 246 16.39 8.88 2.32
N GLY A 247 16.21 7.56 2.13
CA GLY A 247 16.52 6.55 3.14
C GLY A 247 15.53 6.49 4.30
N GLY A 248 14.42 7.25 4.23
CA GLY A 248 13.39 7.30 5.26
C GLY A 248 12.08 6.66 4.80
N VAL A 249 11.08 6.68 5.68
CA VAL A 249 9.71 6.25 5.35
C VAL A 249 8.86 7.49 5.10
N ARG A 250 8.11 7.48 3.99
CA ARG A 250 7.11 8.48 3.66
C ARG A 250 5.72 7.91 3.88
N ALA A 251 4.81 8.74 4.39
CA ALA A 251 3.41 8.39 4.53
C ALA A 251 2.57 9.29 3.63
N THR A 252 1.65 8.66 2.93
CA THR A 252 0.75 9.30 1.99
C THR A 252 -0.66 8.92 2.36
N GLU A 253 -1.49 9.94 2.60
CA GLU A 253 -2.91 9.75 2.82
C GLU A 253 -3.68 9.86 1.52
N ARG A 254 -4.55 8.88 1.30
CA ARG A 254 -5.47 8.82 0.18
C ARG A 254 -6.90 8.78 0.68
N THR A 255 -7.74 9.63 0.11
CA THR A 255 -9.20 9.58 0.31
C THR A 255 -9.85 8.99 -0.92
N TYR A 256 -10.91 8.21 -0.72
CA TYR A 256 -11.53 7.45 -1.80
C TYR A 256 -13.02 7.70 -1.92
N TYR A 257 -13.51 7.66 -3.15
CA TYR A 257 -14.89 7.35 -3.48
C TYR A 257 -14.95 5.89 -3.93
N ASP A 258 -15.24 5.00 -2.99
CA ASP A 258 -15.12 3.55 -3.12
C ASP A 258 -13.72 3.13 -3.57
N ALA A 259 -13.57 2.54 -4.75
CA ALA A 259 -12.26 2.19 -5.29
C ALA A 259 -11.52 3.38 -5.94
N LEU A 260 -12.16 4.54 -6.09
CA LEU A 260 -11.61 5.69 -6.80
C LEU A 260 -10.84 6.58 -5.84
N ALA A 261 -9.52 6.70 -6.00
CA ALA A 261 -8.76 7.72 -5.29
C ALA A 261 -9.25 9.12 -5.72
N LEU A 262 -9.56 9.99 -4.76
CA LEU A 262 -9.98 11.37 -5.01
C LEU A 262 -8.80 12.33 -4.81
N ALA A 263 -8.17 12.26 -3.65
CA ALA A 263 -7.09 13.16 -3.26
C ALA A 263 -5.96 12.37 -2.60
N GLU A 264 -4.75 12.86 -2.80
CA GLU A 264 -3.52 12.35 -2.20
C GLU A 264 -2.82 13.51 -1.49
N ARG A 265 -2.45 13.32 -0.22
CA ARG A 265 -1.73 14.32 0.56
C ARG A 265 -0.67 13.69 1.46
N PRO A 266 0.44 14.40 1.76
CA PRO A 266 1.40 13.93 2.74
C PRO A 266 0.73 13.68 4.09
N ALA A 267 1.12 12.60 4.75
CA ALA A 267 0.60 12.20 6.04
C ALA A 267 1.73 12.08 7.07
N ARG A 268 1.35 12.03 8.35
CA ARG A 268 2.28 11.69 9.41
C ARG A 268 2.60 10.20 9.32
N VAL A 269 3.89 9.87 9.36
CA VAL A 269 4.38 8.50 9.41
C VAL A 269 4.05 7.89 10.77
N ASP A 270 3.44 6.71 10.75
CA ASP A 270 3.28 5.85 11.93
C ASP A 270 4.66 5.26 12.33
N PRO A 271 5.14 5.50 13.57
CA PRO A 271 6.42 4.96 14.04
C PRO A 271 6.53 3.42 13.96
N ALA A 272 5.44 2.69 14.14
CA ALA A 272 5.43 1.24 14.08
C ALA A 272 5.64 0.75 12.63
N GLU A 273 4.94 1.39 11.69
CA GLU A 273 5.12 1.12 10.25
C GLU A 273 6.51 1.55 9.77
N ALA A 274 7.02 2.68 10.26
CA ALA A 274 8.39 3.12 9.95
C ALA A 274 9.41 2.06 10.38
N SER A 275 9.34 1.62 11.64
CA SER A 275 10.24 0.61 12.19
C SER A 275 10.18 -0.70 11.39
N ARG A 276 8.97 -1.13 11.01
CA ARG A 276 8.73 -2.34 10.21
C ARG A 276 9.36 -2.23 8.82
N LEU A 277 9.10 -1.14 8.10
CA LEU A 277 9.60 -0.92 6.74
C LEU A 277 11.12 -0.74 6.71
N LEU A 278 11.68 -0.02 7.69
CA LEU A 278 13.13 0.11 7.84
C LEU A 278 13.80 -1.24 8.09
N ALA A 279 13.25 -2.07 8.99
CA ALA A 279 13.78 -3.39 9.26
C ALA A 279 13.75 -4.30 8.03
N GLN A 280 12.62 -4.32 7.30
CA GLN A 280 12.49 -5.08 6.05
C GLN A 280 13.53 -4.65 5.01
N GLU A 281 13.70 -3.35 4.82
CA GLU A 281 14.66 -2.81 3.88
C GLU A 281 16.11 -3.09 4.31
N TYR A 282 16.42 -2.95 5.59
CA TYR A 282 17.75 -3.22 6.12
C TYR A 282 18.12 -4.70 5.97
N VAL A 283 17.19 -5.60 6.25
CA VAL A 283 17.37 -7.04 6.02
C VAL A 283 17.57 -7.34 4.53
N ARG A 284 16.78 -6.71 3.65
CA ARG A 284 16.90 -6.86 2.19
C ARG A 284 18.27 -6.44 1.66
N ARG A 285 18.87 -5.38 2.22
CA ARG A 285 20.23 -4.93 1.87
C ARG A 285 21.33 -5.86 2.35
N GLY A 286 21.05 -6.64 3.39
CA GLY A 286 22.04 -7.50 4.05
C GLY A 286 23.01 -6.73 4.95
N PRO A 287 23.80 -7.45 5.76
CA PRO A 287 24.71 -6.84 6.73
C PRO A 287 25.85 -6.09 6.05
N GLN A 288 26.12 -4.87 6.52
CA GLN A 288 27.31 -4.11 6.13
C GLN A 288 28.58 -4.73 6.75
N PRO A 289 29.80 -4.34 6.33
CA PRO A 289 31.04 -4.92 6.87
C PRO A 289 31.17 -4.83 8.40
N GLU A 290 30.69 -3.75 9.01
CA GLU A 290 30.69 -3.57 10.47
C GLU A 290 29.67 -4.48 11.15
N ASP A 291 28.47 -4.61 10.60
CA ASP A 291 27.45 -5.56 11.06
C ASP A 291 27.96 -6.99 10.97
N ALA A 292 28.62 -7.35 9.86
CA ALA A 292 29.19 -8.67 9.67
C ALA A 292 30.25 -8.97 10.75
N GLN A 293 31.10 -8.00 11.11
CA GLN A 293 32.04 -8.17 12.22
C GLN A 293 31.33 -8.30 13.57
N LEU A 294 30.28 -7.50 13.83
CA LEU A 294 29.48 -7.63 15.05
C LEU A 294 28.82 -9.01 15.16
N LEU A 295 28.19 -9.50 14.09
CA LEU A 295 27.54 -10.80 14.02
C LEU A 295 28.55 -11.94 14.25
N ARG A 296 29.76 -11.84 13.68
CA ARG A 296 30.84 -12.80 13.93
C ARG A 296 31.31 -12.79 15.37
N ARG A 297 31.43 -11.60 15.99
CA ARG A 297 31.75 -11.47 17.43
C ARG A 297 30.68 -12.11 18.32
N LEU A 298 29.41 -11.83 18.05
CA LEU A 298 28.28 -12.43 18.79
C LEU A 298 28.29 -13.95 18.65
N ARG A 299 28.50 -14.48 17.44
CA ARG A 299 28.63 -15.92 17.19
C ARG A 299 29.83 -16.52 17.94
N PHE A 300 31.00 -15.88 17.89
CA PHE A 300 32.20 -16.33 18.61
C PHE A 300 32.00 -16.36 20.13
N ALA A 301 31.27 -15.39 20.68
CA ALA A 301 30.92 -15.31 22.10
C ALA A 301 29.81 -16.29 22.53
N GLY A 302 29.14 -16.97 21.59
CA GLY A 302 27.99 -17.82 21.88
C GLY A 302 26.72 -17.04 22.25
N LEU A 303 26.61 -15.80 21.78
CA LEU A 303 25.47 -14.90 22.04
C LEU A 303 24.44 -14.94 20.88
N PRO A 304 23.18 -14.53 21.12
CA PRO A 304 22.18 -14.39 20.07
C PRO A 304 22.67 -13.47 18.93
N HIS A 305 22.55 -13.93 17.69
CA HIS A 305 23.14 -13.28 16.52
C HIS A 305 22.26 -13.38 15.26
N ALA A 306 20.95 -13.55 15.44
CA ALA A 306 20.02 -13.56 14.32
C ALA A 306 19.92 -12.14 13.73
N PHE A 307 20.42 -11.95 12.51
CA PHE A 307 20.48 -10.64 11.84
C PHE A 307 19.11 -9.98 11.73
N GLU A 308 18.08 -10.74 11.33
CA GLU A 308 16.72 -10.25 11.18
C GLU A 308 16.14 -9.72 12.50
N ALA A 309 16.32 -10.46 13.59
CA ALA A 309 15.85 -10.05 14.91
C ALA A 309 16.57 -8.78 15.40
N LEU A 310 17.88 -8.68 15.15
CA LEU A 310 18.66 -7.50 15.50
C LEU A 310 18.27 -6.28 14.64
N ALA A 311 18.00 -6.46 13.34
CA ALA A 311 17.56 -5.40 12.45
C ALA A 311 16.18 -4.83 12.86
N ILE A 312 15.25 -5.71 13.27
CA ILE A 312 13.96 -5.30 13.83
C ILE A 312 14.16 -4.45 15.09
N ALA A 313 14.98 -4.93 16.03
CA ALA A 313 15.26 -4.20 17.27
C ALA A 313 15.96 -2.84 16.99
N ALA A 314 16.91 -2.81 16.04
CA ALA A 314 17.66 -1.60 15.69
C ALA A 314 16.84 -0.56 14.94
N SER A 315 15.77 -0.98 14.27
CA SER A 315 14.86 -0.09 13.54
C SER A 315 13.77 0.51 14.43
N ALA A 316 13.64 0.05 15.68
CA ALA A 316 12.63 0.54 16.60
C ALA A 316 12.79 2.06 16.84
N GLU A 317 11.69 2.79 16.67
CA GLU A 317 11.63 4.25 16.87
C GLU A 317 12.58 5.04 15.96
N ARG A 318 12.98 4.46 14.80
CA ARG A 318 13.79 5.13 13.79
C ARG A 318 12.94 5.65 12.64
N SER A 319 13.42 6.73 12.03
CA SER A 319 12.79 7.39 10.87
C SER A 319 13.65 7.32 9.61
N SER A 320 14.92 6.96 9.74
CA SER A 320 15.88 6.80 8.66
C SER A 320 16.66 5.50 8.80
N ILE A 321 16.95 4.86 7.67
CA ILE A 321 17.79 3.66 7.61
C ILE A 321 19.23 3.93 8.02
N ALA A 322 19.68 5.19 7.91
CA ALA A 322 21.01 5.59 8.35
C ALA A 322 21.15 5.58 9.89
N ASP A 323 20.04 5.64 10.61
CA ASP A 323 20.01 5.61 12.08
C ASP A 323 19.94 4.16 12.64
N VAL A 324 19.84 3.16 11.77
CA VAL A 324 19.78 1.74 12.16
C VAL A 324 21.19 1.27 12.49
N ASP A 325 21.42 1.02 13.78
CA ASP A 325 22.69 0.56 14.34
C ASP A 325 22.46 -0.70 15.18
N LEU A 326 22.95 -1.84 14.70
CA LEU A 326 22.77 -3.13 15.37
C LEU A 326 23.44 -3.18 16.74
N ALA A 327 24.59 -2.53 16.91
CA ALA A 327 25.32 -2.56 18.17
C ALA A 327 24.56 -1.80 19.25
N ARG A 328 23.96 -0.66 18.91
CA ARG A 328 23.12 0.13 19.83
C ARG A 328 21.80 -0.54 20.21
N ALA A 329 21.34 -1.49 19.42
CA ALA A 329 20.13 -2.26 19.69
C ALA A 329 20.34 -3.41 20.69
N LEU A 330 21.60 -3.76 20.98
CA LEU A 330 21.91 -4.83 21.93
C LEU A 330 21.67 -4.36 23.37
N PRO A 331 21.10 -5.21 24.24
CA PRO A 331 21.02 -4.91 25.66
C PRO A 331 22.41 -4.67 26.27
N ASP A 332 22.53 -3.74 27.21
CA ASP A 332 23.78 -3.39 27.87
C ASP A 332 24.52 -4.60 28.49
N ALA A 333 23.75 -5.56 29.03
CA ALA A 333 24.32 -6.80 29.57
C ALA A 333 25.00 -7.63 28.48
N THR A 334 24.38 -7.72 27.30
CA THR A 334 24.92 -8.41 26.12
C THR A 334 26.17 -7.71 25.61
N LEU A 335 26.17 -6.37 25.54
CA LEU A 335 27.34 -5.59 25.13
C LEU A 335 28.53 -5.82 26.08
N ARG A 336 28.32 -5.75 27.40
CA ARG A 336 29.38 -6.02 28.39
C ARG A 336 29.93 -7.44 28.29
N GLN A 337 29.07 -8.43 28.02
CA GLN A 337 29.49 -9.81 27.83
C GLN A 337 30.26 -9.99 26.52
N LEU A 338 29.79 -9.37 25.43
CA LEU A 338 30.45 -9.35 24.14
C LEU A 338 31.85 -8.74 24.24
N ASP A 339 32.02 -7.60 24.90
CA ASP A 339 33.32 -6.96 25.05
C ASP A 339 34.30 -7.77 25.90
N ARG A 340 33.79 -8.58 26.83
CA ARG A 340 34.61 -9.49 27.64
C ARG A 340 35.04 -10.73 26.88
N LEU A 341 34.12 -11.36 26.14
CA LEU A 341 34.35 -12.63 25.45
C LEU A 341 34.98 -12.44 24.08
N ALA A 342 34.57 -11.41 23.35
CA ALA A 342 34.96 -11.09 21.98
C ALA A 342 35.21 -9.58 21.84
N PRO A 343 36.26 -9.04 22.49
CA PRO A 343 36.59 -7.62 22.41
C PRO A 343 36.88 -7.19 20.96
N GLU A 344 36.55 -5.95 20.61
CA GLU A 344 36.89 -5.41 19.28
C GLU A 344 38.40 -5.14 19.13
N THR A 345 39.07 -4.80 20.24
CA THR A 345 40.51 -4.52 20.24
C THR A 345 41.22 -5.28 21.35
N LEU A 346 42.46 -5.65 21.09
CA LEU A 346 43.37 -6.28 22.05
C LEU A 346 44.40 -5.25 22.53
N ARG A 347 44.52 -5.09 23.85
CA ARG A 347 45.58 -4.28 24.47
C ARG A 347 46.90 -5.06 24.47
N LEU A 348 47.95 -4.42 23.98
CA LEU A 348 49.31 -4.94 23.90
C LEU A 348 50.17 -4.42 25.07
N PRO A 349 51.31 -5.06 25.40
CA PRO A 349 52.14 -4.70 26.56
C PRO A 349 52.60 -3.23 26.60
N ARG A 350 52.71 -2.57 25.45
CA ARG A 350 53.15 -1.17 25.31
C ARG A 350 51.98 -0.15 25.34
N GLY A 351 50.81 -0.55 25.82
CA GLY A 351 49.61 0.29 25.85
C GLY A 351 48.96 0.52 24.49
N ARG A 352 49.53 0.00 23.41
CA ARG A 352 48.94 0.03 22.06
C ARG A 352 47.77 -0.94 21.97
N THR A 353 46.84 -0.66 21.07
CA THR A 353 45.70 -1.54 20.78
C THR A 353 45.74 -1.99 19.33
N VAL A 354 45.33 -3.22 19.08
CA VAL A 354 45.14 -3.77 17.73
C VAL A 354 43.70 -4.21 17.55
N ARG A 355 43.08 -3.88 16.41
CA ARG A 355 41.73 -4.33 16.07
C ARG A 355 41.76 -5.82 15.74
N LEU A 356 40.80 -6.56 16.29
CA LEU A 356 40.65 -7.98 16.06
C LEU A 356 39.66 -8.20 14.92
N GLU A 357 40.02 -9.07 13.99
CA GLU A 357 39.14 -9.55 12.93
C GLU A 357 38.62 -10.93 13.33
N TYR A 358 37.30 -11.04 13.48
CA TYR A 358 36.65 -12.33 13.73
C TYR A 358 36.26 -12.95 12.40
N ARG A 359 36.46 -14.26 12.26
CA ARG A 359 36.17 -15.03 11.05
C ARG A 359 35.08 -16.07 11.28
N ASP A 360 34.45 -16.50 10.19
CA ASP A 360 33.34 -17.45 10.23
C ASP A 360 33.76 -18.86 10.69
N ASP A 361 35.03 -19.23 10.53
CA ASP A 361 35.64 -20.46 11.06
C ASP A 361 35.93 -20.38 12.58
N GLY A 362 35.70 -19.22 13.19
CA GLY A 362 35.96 -18.95 14.60
C GLY A 362 37.38 -18.49 14.91
N ALA A 363 38.25 -18.33 13.89
CA ALA A 363 39.58 -17.75 14.09
C ALA A 363 39.47 -16.26 14.45
N VAL A 364 40.34 -15.81 15.36
CA VAL A 364 40.49 -14.40 15.71
C VAL A 364 41.86 -13.93 15.25
N VAL A 365 41.89 -12.98 14.32
CA VAL A 365 43.13 -12.53 13.67
C VAL A 365 43.49 -11.12 14.09
N ALA A 366 44.74 -10.92 14.47
CA ALA A 366 45.35 -9.62 14.70
C ALA A 366 46.43 -9.37 13.65
N SER A 367 46.15 -8.47 12.71
CA SER A 367 47.12 -8.03 11.69
C SER A 367 47.94 -6.87 12.24
N ILE A 368 49.22 -7.12 12.51
CA ILE A 368 50.05 -6.16 13.26
C ILE A 368 51.52 -6.23 12.85
N LYS A 369 52.19 -5.07 12.87
CA LYS A 369 53.63 -5.01 12.64
C LYS A 369 54.38 -5.79 13.72
N LEU A 370 55.35 -6.61 13.30
CA LEU A 370 56.10 -7.51 14.18
C LEU A 370 56.69 -6.77 15.41
N GLN A 371 57.20 -5.55 15.21
CA GLN A 371 57.80 -4.77 16.30
C GLN A 371 56.83 -4.33 17.40
N GLU A 372 55.52 -4.36 17.13
CA GLU A 372 54.49 -3.94 18.08
C GLU A 372 54.05 -5.07 19.00
N VAL A 373 54.42 -6.32 18.67
CA VAL A 373 54.14 -7.53 19.45
C VAL A 373 55.25 -7.84 20.46
N PHE A 374 56.39 -7.12 20.39
CA PHE A 374 57.47 -7.31 21.37
C PHE A 374 57.00 -7.09 22.81
N GLY A 375 57.48 -7.97 23.70
CA GLY A 375 57.04 -8.04 25.09
C GLY A 375 55.81 -8.93 25.32
N LEU A 376 55.15 -9.42 24.27
CA LEU A 376 54.06 -10.39 24.37
C LEU A 376 54.64 -11.81 24.27
N ALA A 377 54.72 -12.51 25.39
CA ALA A 377 55.36 -13.82 25.45
C ALA A 377 54.54 -14.94 24.78
N GLU A 378 53.21 -14.86 24.87
CA GLU A 378 52.26 -15.88 24.43
C GLU A 378 51.06 -15.25 23.73
N SER A 379 50.40 -16.02 22.86
CA SER A 379 49.15 -15.60 22.25
C SER A 379 48.05 -15.51 23.30
N PRO A 380 47.41 -14.33 23.50
CA PRO A 380 46.25 -14.22 24.36
C PRO A 380 45.13 -15.14 23.87
N ARG A 381 44.35 -15.68 24.79
CA ARG A 381 43.22 -16.56 24.51
C ARG A 381 41.92 -15.84 24.78
N LEU A 382 40.98 -15.94 23.85
CA LEU A 382 39.70 -15.22 23.89
C LEU A 382 38.52 -16.18 23.84
N GLY A 383 37.37 -15.67 24.28
CA GLY A 383 36.09 -16.36 24.19
C GLY A 383 35.94 -17.58 25.09
N PRO A 384 34.76 -18.19 25.07
CA PRO A 384 34.44 -19.35 25.91
C PRO A 384 35.30 -20.58 25.60
N ARG A 385 35.81 -20.70 24.36
CA ARG A 385 36.65 -21.81 23.90
C ARG A 385 38.15 -21.59 24.14
N GLN A 386 38.55 -20.46 24.73
CA GLN A 386 39.96 -20.10 24.93
C GLN A 386 40.79 -20.14 23.62
N GLU A 387 40.20 -19.62 22.54
CA GLU A 387 40.80 -19.59 21.21
C GLU A 387 42.02 -18.66 21.21
N PRO A 388 43.22 -19.14 20.84
CA PRO A 388 44.41 -18.29 20.78
C PRO A 388 44.31 -17.30 19.62
N VAL A 389 44.63 -16.03 19.88
CA VAL A 389 44.70 -15.01 18.83
C VAL A 389 45.78 -15.38 17.81
N THR A 390 45.38 -15.43 16.54
CA THR A 390 46.28 -15.63 15.41
C THR A 390 46.88 -14.30 15.00
N PHE A 391 48.20 -14.17 15.10
CA PHE A 391 48.91 -12.97 14.66
C PHE A 391 49.33 -13.13 13.20
N SER A 392 48.82 -12.24 12.34
CA SER A 392 49.41 -12.01 11.02
C SER A 392 50.47 -10.92 11.19
N LEU A 393 51.72 -11.37 11.35
CA LEU A 393 52.87 -10.52 11.64
C LEU A 393 53.30 -9.84 10.33
N LEU A 394 53.35 -8.51 10.37
CA LEU A 394 53.67 -7.68 9.21
C LEU A 394 55.08 -7.09 9.34
N ALA A 395 55.77 -6.94 8.21
CA ALA A 395 56.98 -6.12 8.10
C ALA A 395 56.65 -4.62 8.29
N PRO A 396 57.66 -3.74 8.46
CA PRO A 396 57.44 -2.30 8.60
C PRO A 396 56.64 -1.66 7.45
N ASN A 397 56.75 -2.22 6.24
CA ASN A 397 56.01 -1.82 5.04
C ASN A 397 54.59 -2.41 4.93
N GLY A 398 54.12 -3.16 5.92
CA GLY A 398 52.78 -3.75 5.95
C GLY A 398 52.64 -5.10 5.24
N ARG A 399 53.70 -5.66 4.64
CA ARG A 399 53.62 -6.99 4.01
C ARG A 399 53.60 -8.10 5.06
N PRO A 400 52.72 -9.12 4.94
CA PRO A 400 52.74 -10.28 5.81
C PRO A 400 54.08 -11.02 5.71
N VAL A 401 54.68 -11.35 6.85
CA VAL A 401 55.93 -12.11 6.93
C VAL A 401 55.74 -13.48 7.56
N GLN A 402 54.86 -13.58 8.56
CA GLN A 402 54.57 -14.84 9.23
C GLN A 402 53.15 -14.79 9.79
N THR A 403 52.44 -15.91 9.76
CA THR A 403 51.19 -16.08 10.52
C THR A 403 51.42 -17.14 11.59
N THR A 404 51.01 -16.85 12.84
CA THR A 404 51.12 -17.82 13.94
C THR A 404 49.97 -17.71 14.92
N LYS A 405 49.46 -18.85 15.37
CA LYS A 405 48.54 -18.97 16.52
C LYS A 405 49.26 -19.25 17.84
N ASP A 406 50.53 -19.64 17.78
CA ASP A 406 51.38 -19.89 18.93
C ASP A 406 52.60 -18.96 18.89
N LEU A 407 52.44 -17.81 19.55
CA LEU A 407 53.47 -16.79 19.60
C LEU A 407 54.72 -17.27 20.36
N ARG A 408 54.56 -18.16 21.34
CA ARG A 408 55.69 -18.73 22.10
C ARG A 408 56.57 -19.54 21.15
N SER A 409 56.01 -20.51 20.43
CA SER A 409 56.75 -21.33 19.47
C SER A 409 57.41 -20.49 18.37
N PHE A 410 56.72 -19.46 17.87
CA PHE A 410 57.28 -18.53 16.88
C PHE A 410 58.57 -17.86 17.38
N TRP A 411 58.54 -17.29 18.59
CA TRP A 411 59.72 -16.63 19.16
C TRP A 411 60.89 -17.59 19.40
N GLU A 412 60.63 -18.86 19.70
CA GLU A 412 61.66 -19.86 20.05
C GLU A 412 62.34 -20.44 18.81
N ARG A 413 61.58 -20.63 17.72
CA ARG A 413 62.03 -21.43 16.57
C ARG A 413 62.12 -20.65 15.26
N THR A 414 61.23 -19.68 15.05
CA THR A 414 61.05 -19.06 13.72
C THR A 414 61.56 -17.61 13.69
N TYR A 415 61.52 -16.89 14.82
CA TYR A 415 61.89 -15.48 14.86
C TYR A 415 63.34 -15.20 14.44
N ALA A 416 64.29 -16.09 14.75
CA ALA A 416 65.69 -15.89 14.39
C ALA A 416 65.91 -15.77 12.88
N GLU A 417 65.20 -16.59 12.08
CA GLU A 417 65.24 -16.57 10.62
C GLU A 417 64.57 -15.31 10.07
N VAL A 418 63.36 -15.00 10.56
CA VAL A 418 62.60 -13.81 10.18
C VAL A 418 63.37 -12.53 10.53
N ARG A 419 64.06 -12.49 11.67
CA ARG A 419 64.95 -11.40 12.11
C ARG A 419 66.11 -11.21 11.13
N LYS A 420 66.75 -12.29 10.67
CA LYS A 420 67.89 -12.21 9.73
C LYS A 420 67.46 -11.58 8.40
N GLU A 421 66.30 -11.99 7.87
CA GLU A 421 65.73 -11.42 6.65
C GLU A 421 65.34 -9.94 6.83
N LEU A 422 64.60 -9.63 7.91
CA LEU A 422 64.08 -8.29 8.15
C LEU A 422 65.16 -7.29 8.53
N ARG A 423 66.22 -7.71 9.24
CA ARG A 423 67.37 -6.84 9.56
C ARG A 423 68.12 -6.42 8.29
N GLY A 424 68.22 -7.31 7.30
CA GLY A 424 68.84 -7.00 6.01
C GLY A 424 68.01 -6.00 5.19
N ARG A 425 66.68 -6.20 5.12
CA ARG A 425 65.78 -5.31 4.36
C ARG A 425 65.44 -4.00 5.07
N TYR A 426 65.45 -3.99 6.40
CA TYR A 426 65.03 -2.86 7.25
C TYR A 426 66.05 -2.59 8.37
N PRO A 427 67.27 -2.12 8.05
CA PRO A 427 68.37 -1.97 9.00
C PRO A 427 68.15 -0.84 10.02
N LYS A 428 67.27 0.13 9.72
CA LYS A 428 66.95 1.26 10.61
C LYS A 428 65.97 0.90 11.75
N HIS A 429 65.41 -0.31 11.75
CA HIS A 429 64.46 -0.76 12.77
C HIS A 429 65.14 -1.65 13.82
N GLU A 430 64.66 -1.58 15.07
CA GLU A 430 65.19 -2.39 16.16
C GLU A 430 64.65 -3.83 16.12
N TRP A 431 65.58 -4.80 16.05
CA TRP A 431 65.27 -6.24 16.06
C TRP A 431 65.99 -6.93 17.24
N PRO A 432 65.38 -6.94 18.44
CA PRO A 432 66.02 -7.42 19.67
C PRO A 432 66.28 -8.93 19.64
N GLU A 433 67.30 -9.39 20.37
CA GLU A 433 67.59 -10.83 20.51
C GLU A 433 66.61 -11.53 21.46
N GLU A 434 66.12 -10.79 22.46
CA GLU A 434 65.09 -11.23 23.40
C GLU A 434 63.74 -10.51 23.16
N PRO A 435 62.98 -10.87 22.12
CA PRO A 435 61.73 -10.17 21.77
C PRO A 435 60.61 -10.34 22.82
N ARG A 436 60.73 -11.34 23.70
CA ARG A 436 59.72 -11.66 24.74
C ARG A 436 59.85 -10.84 26.02
N ARG A 437 61.07 -10.41 26.36
CA ARG A 437 61.41 -9.76 27.65
C ARG A 437 61.58 -8.26 27.57
N LYS A 438 61.54 -7.66 26.38
CA LYS A 438 61.77 -6.23 26.17
C LYS A 438 60.65 -5.37 26.80
N ARG A 439 60.73 -5.12 28.11
CA ARG A 439 60.25 -3.89 28.74
C ARG A 439 61.29 -2.82 28.39
N GLU A 440 60.84 -1.67 27.88
CA GLU A 440 61.78 -0.64 27.49
C GLU A 440 62.45 -0.02 28.71
N SER A 441 63.76 0.19 28.60
CA SER A 441 64.48 1.25 29.29
C SER A 441 63.86 2.57 28.88
N ARG A 442 63.27 3.29 29.83
CA ARG A 442 62.88 4.70 29.63
C ARG A 442 64.11 5.49 29.19
N SER A 443 64.03 6.17 28.05
CA SER A 443 64.75 7.41 27.80
C SER A 443 63.74 8.54 27.81
#